data_AF-A0A7V0LR46-F1
#
_entry.id   AF-A0A7V0LR46-F1
#
_cell.length_a   1.000
_cell.length_b   1.000
_cell.length_c   1.000
_cell.angle_alpha   90.00
_cell.angle_beta   90.00
_cell.angle_gamma   90.00
#
_symmetry.space_group_name_H-M   'P 1'
#
loop_
_entity.id
_entity.type
_entity.pdbx_description
1 polymer ?
#
loop_
_entity_poly.entity_id
_entity_poly.type
_entity_poly.pdbx_seq_one_letter_code
_entity_poly.pdbx_strand_id
1 'polypeptide(L)'
;MQPPASSELLDQASCWDGLSRWERSELGRALRRLGWSYGEIMGLIPVPKGTLAGWCADIRLADTAIEAIRTRSLSQRGIPRDTQGRRRAQVEQIRR
;
A
#
# COMPACT_ATOMS: atom_id res chain seq x y z
N MET A 1 10.14 -11.86 -6.65
CA MET A 1 8.93 -12.66 -6.37
C MET A 1 8.09 -11.94 -5.33
N GLN A 2 6.83 -11.63 -5.64
CA GLN A 2 5.85 -11.19 -4.64
C GLN A 2 5.61 -12.36 -3.67
N PRO A 3 5.39 -12.11 -2.37
CA PRO A 3 4.95 -13.18 -1.48
C PRO A 3 3.62 -13.73 -2.02
N PRO A 4 3.44 -15.06 -2.11
CA PRO A 4 2.18 -15.61 -2.58
C PRO A 4 1.08 -15.15 -1.61
N ALA A 5 0.15 -14.33 -2.12
CA ALA A 5 -1.13 -14.23 -1.45
C ALA A 5 -1.81 -15.60 -1.61
N SER A 6 -2.37 -16.14 -0.53
CA SER A 6 -3.31 -17.24 -0.66
C SER A 6 -4.45 -16.78 -1.57
N SER A 7 -4.93 -17.67 -2.45
CA SER A 7 -6.05 -17.38 -3.36
C SER A 7 -7.23 -16.78 -2.61
N GLU A 8 -7.48 -17.26 -1.39
CA GLU A 8 -8.52 -16.77 -0.47
C GLU A 8 -8.43 -15.26 -0.19
N LEU A 9 -7.23 -14.69 -0.01
CA LEU A 9 -7.08 -13.26 0.27
C LEU A 9 -7.30 -12.41 -0.98
N LEU A 10 -6.98 -12.94 -2.16
CA LEU A 10 -7.27 -12.29 -3.43
C LEU A 10 -8.78 -12.31 -3.72
N ASP A 11 -9.44 -13.43 -3.44
CA ASP A 11 -10.89 -13.56 -3.54
C ASP A 11 -11.60 -12.61 -2.56
N GLN A 12 -11.12 -12.51 -1.31
CA GLN A 12 -11.63 -11.53 -0.35
C GLN A 12 -11.40 -10.09 -0.81
N ALA A 13 -10.24 -9.76 -1.38
CA ALA A 13 -9.99 -8.44 -1.94
C ALA A 13 -10.93 -8.10 -3.10
N SER A 14 -11.32 -9.09 -3.92
CA SER A 14 -12.29 -8.91 -5.00
C SER A 14 -13.70 -8.58 -4.50
N CYS A 15 -14.06 -9.08 -3.31
CA CYS A 15 -15.36 -8.85 -2.65
C CYS A 15 -15.37 -7.64 -1.71
N TRP A 16 -14.43 -6.69 -1.87
CA TRP A 16 -14.19 -5.57 -0.96
C TRP A 16 -15.45 -4.81 -0.50
N ASP A 17 -16.36 -4.53 -1.43
CA ASP A 17 -17.56 -3.74 -1.15
C ASP A 17 -18.55 -4.48 -0.24
N GLY A 18 -18.53 -5.81 -0.24
CA GLY A 18 -19.34 -6.65 0.64
C GLY A 18 -18.72 -6.88 2.03
N LEU A 19 -17.44 -6.53 2.23
CA LEU A 19 -16.77 -6.72 3.51
C LEU A 19 -17.20 -5.68 4.55
N SER A 20 -17.43 -6.15 5.77
CA SER A 20 -17.58 -5.32 6.95
C SER A 20 -16.31 -4.53 7.27
N ARG A 21 -16.44 -3.49 8.10
CA ARG A 21 -15.29 -2.68 8.54
C ARG A 21 -14.20 -3.52 9.21
N TRP A 22 -14.59 -4.53 9.97
CA TRP A 22 -13.65 -5.42 10.65
C TRP A 22 -12.91 -6.31 9.65
N GLU A 23 -13.63 -6.97 8.73
CA GLU A 23 -13.04 -7.83 7.69
C GLU A 23 -12.07 -7.06 6.80
N ARG A 24 -12.42 -5.82 6.43
CA ARG A 24 -11.52 -4.93 5.68
C ARG A 24 -10.20 -4.69 6.40
N SER A 25 -10.27 -4.46 7.72
CA SER A 25 -9.08 -4.24 8.54
C SER A 25 -8.24 -5.51 8.70
N GLU A 26 -8.89 -6.67 8.87
CA GLU A 26 -8.19 -7.95 8.97
C GLU A 26 -7.55 -8.38 7.66
N LEU A 27 -8.21 -8.16 6.51
CA LEU A 27 -7.62 -8.39 5.18
C LEU A 27 -6.32 -7.58 5.01
N GLY A 28 -6.35 -6.28 5.34
CA GLY A 28 -5.15 -5.43 5.30
C GLY A 28 -4.04 -5.92 6.23
N ARG A 29 -4.39 -6.35 7.45
CA ARG A 29 -3.45 -6.91 8.44
C ARG A 29 -2.86 -8.24 7.97
N ALA A 30 -3.66 -9.12 7.37
CA ALA A 30 -3.25 -10.40 6.83
C ALA A 30 -2.25 -10.21 5.68
N LEU A 31 -2.58 -9.36 4.70
CA LEU A 31 -1.67 -9.02 3.61
C LEU A 31 -0.35 -8.43 4.15
N ARG A 32 -0.43 -7.58 5.17
CA ARG A 32 0.77 -7.03 5.80
C ARG A 32 1.64 -8.11 6.45
N ARG A 33 1.04 -9.04 7.21
CA ARG A 33 1.76 -10.16 7.84
C ARG A 33 2.46 -11.07 6.82
N LEU A 34 1.91 -11.20 5.62
CA LEU A 34 2.53 -11.90 4.49
C LEU A 34 3.72 -11.14 3.87
N GLY A 35 4.06 -9.95 4.37
CA GLY A 35 5.19 -9.17 3.88
C GLY A 35 4.87 -8.33 2.63
N TRP A 36 3.59 -8.02 2.40
CA TRP A 36 3.21 -7.03 1.40
C TRP A 36 3.52 -5.61 1.90
N SER A 37 3.99 -4.76 0.99
CA SER A 37 4.17 -3.33 1.22
C SER A 37 2.82 -2.61 1.18
N TYR A 38 2.72 -1.43 1.79
CA TYR A 38 1.49 -0.63 1.71
C TYR A 38 1.13 -0.27 0.26
N GLY A 39 2.11 -0.03 -0.60
CA GLY A 39 1.85 0.26 -2.02
C GLY A 39 1.24 -0.94 -2.75
N GLU A 40 1.75 -2.15 -2.50
CA GLU A 40 1.19 -3.38 -3.07
C GLU A 40 -0.24 -3.63 -2.54
N ILE A 41 -0.48 -3.43 -1.23
CA ILE A 41 -1.81 -3.60 -0.63
C ILE A 41 -2.81 -2.58 -1.20
N MET A 42 -2.41 -1.32 -1.37
CA MET A 42 -3.26 -0.28 -1.98
C MET A 42 -3.59 -0.57 -3.45
N GLY A 43 -2.77 -1.37 -4.13
CA GLY A 43 -3.09 -1.87 -5.48
C GLY A 43 -4.17 -2.95 -5.49
N LEU A 44 -4.41 -3.62 -4.36
CA LEU A 44 -5.44 -4.66 -4.22
C LEU A 44 -6.74 -4.13 -3.62
N ILE A 45 -6.65 -3.26 -2.61
CA ILE A 45 -7.80 -2.77 -1.87
C ILE A 45 -7.84 -1.23 -1.87
N PRO A 46 -9.01 -0.60 -2.12
CA PRO A 46 -9.13 0.83 -2.33
C PRO A 46 -9.14 1.61 -1.00
N VAL A 47 -8.00 1.62 -0.30
CA VAL A 47 -7.83 2.32 0.98
C VAL A 47 -6.66 3.31 0.94
N PRO A 48 -6.78 4.47 1.61
CA PRO A 48 -5.66 5.38 1.77
C PRO A 48 -4.53 4.75 2.61
N LYS A 49 -3.29 5.14 2.30
CA LYS A 49 -2.09 4.70 3.04
C LYS A 49 -2.19 4.94 4.56
N GLY A 50 -2.78 6.08 4.97
CA GLY A 50 -2.93 6.43 6.39
C GLY A 50 -3.81 5.42 7.14
N THR A 51 -4.88 4.94 6.50
CA THR A 51 -5.76 3.89 7.04
C THR A 51 -4.99 2.59 7.25
N LEU A 52 -4.23 2.14 6.24
CA LEU A 52 -3.38 0.95 6.36
C LEU A 52 -2.32 1.08 7.45
N ALA A 53 -1.71 2.25 7.58
CA ALA A 53 -0.74 2.52 8.63
C ALA A 53 -1.37 2.38 10.02
N GLY A 54 -2.60 2.90 10.20
CA GLY A 54 -3.36 2.71 11.43
C GLY A 54 -3.68 1.24 11.72
N TRP A 55 -4.14 0.49 10.73
CA TRP A 55 -4.45 -0.93 10.90
C TRP A 55 -3.25 -1.81 11.18
N CYS A 56 -2.07 -1.42 10.70
CA CYS A 56 -0.86 -2.24 10.76
C CYS A 56 0.17 -1.74 11.78
N ALA A 57 -0.17 -0.76 12.62
CA ALA A 57 0.78 -0.09 13.51
C ALA A 57 1.46 -1.05 14.51
N ASP A 58 0.76 -2.10 14.91
CA ASP A 58 1.20 -3.15 15.84
C ASP A 58 1.92 -4.32 15.15
N ILE A 59 1.91 -4.38 13.81
CA ILE A 59 2.50 -5.50 13.06
C ILE A 59 3.99 -5.26 12.86
N ARG A 60 4.80 -6.09 13.52
CA ARG A 60 6.24 -6.19 13.28
C ARG A 60 6.51 -7.18 12.16
N LEU A 61 7.18 -6.72 11.10
CA LEU A 61 7.68 -7.61 10.06
C LEU A 61 9.03 -8.20 10.46
N ALA A 62 9.30 -9.43 10.01
CA ALA A 62 10.64 -10.00 10.06
C ALA A 62 11.60 -9.21 9.14
N ASP A 63 12.87 -9.15 9.52
CA ASP A 63 13.91 -8.46 8.73
C ASP A 63 13.99 -8.99 7.30
N THR A 64 13.82 -10.29 7.11
CA THR A 64 13.77 -10.93 5.78
C THR A 64 12.62 -10.40 4.92
N ALA A 65 11.45 -10.15 5.49
CA ALA A 65 10.31 -9.56 4.79
C ALA A 65 10.56 -8.07 4.48
N ILE A 66 11.23 -7.35 5.38
CA ILE A 66 11.62 -5.95 5.16
C ILE A 66 12.60 -5.85 3.99
N GLU A 67 13.63 -6.69 3.96
CA GLU A 67 14.60 -6.72 2.86
C GLU A 67 13.96 -7.18 1.54
N ALA A 68 13.04 -8.14 1.58
CA ALA A 68 12.28 -8.53 0.40
C ALA A 68 11.43 -7.37 -0.14
N ILE A 69 10.74 -6.62 0.74
CA ILE A 69 10.02 -5.40 0.35
C ILE A 69 10.98 -4.39 -0.26
N ARG A 70 12.13 -4.14 0.37
CA ARG A 70 13.13 -3.17 -0.11
C ARG A 70 13.64 -3.54 -1.50
N THR A 71 13.91 -4.82 -1.73
CA THR A 71 14.38 -5.38 -3.00
C THR A 71 13.33 -5.29 -4.10
N ARG A 72 12.03 -5.43 -3.79
CA ARG A 72 10.95 -5.24 -4.78
C ARG A 72 10.62 -3.78 -5.02
N SER A 73 10.64 -3.00 -3.95
CA SER A 73 10.26 -1.58 -3.93
C SER A 73 11.41 -0.67 -4.34
N LEU A 74 12.46 -1.22 -5.01
CA LEU A 74 13.72 -0.54 -5.36
C LEU A 74 13.43 0.94 -5.53
N SER A 75 13.87 1.72 -4.54
CA SER A 75 13.77 3.16 -4.62
C SER A 75 14.44 3.51 -5.94
N GLN A 76 13.72 4.19 -6.84
CA GLN A 76 14.37 4.94 -7.91
C GLN A 76 15.16 6.09 -7.24
N ARG A 77 16.22 5.72 -6.53
CA ARG A 77 17.12 6.63 -5.84
C ARG A 77 17.85 7.36 -6.95
N GLY A 78 17.61 8.66 -7.06
CA GLY A 78 18.20 9.50 -8.11
C GLY A 78 17.28 9.83 -9.28
N ILE A 79 16.02 9.35 -9.32
CA ILE A 79 15.04 9.86 -10.29
C ILE A 79 14.34 11.07 -9.65
N PRO A 80 14.51 12.29 -10.19
CA PRO A 80 13.83 13.47 -9.69
C PRO A 80 12.32 13.25 -9.75
N ARG A 81 11.68 13.17 -8.59
CA ARG A 81 10.23 13.09 -8.51
C ARG A 81 9.70 14.51 -8.61
N ASP A 82 8.80 14.78 -9.55
CA ASP A 82 8.13 16.08 -9.60
C ASP A 82 7.13 16.20 -8.45
N THR A 83 7.64 16.56 -7.26
CA THR A 83 6.83 16.78 -6.07
C THR A 83 6.09 18.12 -6.11
N GLN A 84 6.42 18.99 -7.08
CA GLN A 84 5.89 20.36 -7.18
C GLN A 84 4.94 20.56 -8.37
N GLY A 85 4.66 19.51 -9.17
CA GLY A 85 3.79 19.59 -10.33
C GLY A 85 2.42 20.19 -10.03
N ARG A 86 1.77 19.76 -8.93
CA ARG A 86 0.51 20.36 -8.46
C ARG A 86 0.65 21.83 -8.10
N ARG A 87 1.73 22.22 -7.42
CA ARG A 87 1.99 23.62 -7.03
C ARG A 87 2.17 24.50 -8.26
N ARG A 88 2.87 24.02 -9.29
CA ARG A 88 3.06 24.74 -10.56
C ARG A 88 1.75 24.97 -11.30
N ALA A 89 0.92 23.94 -11.45
CA ALA A 89 -0.40 24.08 -12.05
C ALA A 89 -1.29 25.08 -11.30
N GLN A 90 -1.23 25.08 -9.97
CA GLN A 90 -1.98 26.01 -9.13
C GLN A 90 -1.50 27.47 -9.27
N VAL A 91 -0.20 27.69 -9.37
CA VAL A 91 0.38 29.02 -9.64
C VAL A 91 -0.01 29.53 -11.03
N GLU A 92 -0.03 28.64 -12.03
CA GLU A 92 -0.44 28.98 -13.38
C GLU A 92 -1.92 29.37 -13.46
N GLN A 93 -2.79 28.70 -12.70
CA GLN A 93 -4.18 29.11 -12.54
C GLN A 93 -4.34 30.48 -11.88
N ILE A 94 -3.51 30.83 -10.89
CA ILE A 94 -3.57 32.14 -10.20
C ILE A 94 -3.06 33.27 -11.10
N ARG A 95 -2.15 32.98 -12.04
CA ARG A 95 -1.59 33.97 -12.97
C ARG A 95 -2.47 34.29 -14.17
N ARG A 96 -3.53 33.50 -14.42
CA ARG A 96 -4.58 33.79 -15.41
C ARG A 96 -5.64 34.69 -14.81
#